data_AF-A0A3N0DQV2-F1
#
_entry.id   AF-A0A3N0DQV2-F1
#
_cell.length_a   1.000
_cell.length_b   1.000
_cell.length_c   1.000
_cell.angle_alpha   90.00
_cell.angle_beta   90.00
_cell.angle_gamma   90.00
#
_symmetry.space_group_name_H-M   'P 1'
#
loop_
_entity.id
_entity.type
_entity.pdbx_description
1 polymer ?
#
loop_
_entity_poly.entity_id
_entity_poly.type
_entity_poly.pdbx_seq_one_letter_code
_entity_poly.pdbx_strand_id
1 'polypeptide(L)'
;MKKKVLGIFVLFFTANWLSAQECVVKDSRLNQKYEGDCKKGLAHGKGQAWGETDRYEGGFRKGQLHGYGIYTWGDGSVYTGEFTKGDMHGEGELVQKSGSGENTVKRGFFKKGEYIGTHKEAYKVITQRDVRNISFRKNAGDINQVRINVYANGNMVSSGIAVKDRNNSVTENRNGIVFTSPRFPLEFVEVEIQLGTFTHQAVFDIYSEGNWEVNISL
;
A
#
# COMPACT_ATOMS: atom_id res chain seq x y z
N MET A 1 -56.34 42.68 57.97
CA MET A 1 -56.58 42.59 56.51
C MET A 1 -55.25 42.33 55.80
N LYS A 2 -55.23 41.36 54.89
CA LYS A 2 -54.05 40.61 54.42
C LYS A 2 -53.11 41.43 53.52
N LYS A 3 -51.80 41.18 53.68
CA LYS A 3 -50.66 41.79 52.96
C LYS A 3 -50.61 41.32 51.49
N LYS A 4 -50.22 42.24 50.59
CA LYS A 4 -49.94 41.99 49.17
C LYS A 4 -48.73 41.05 49.02
N VAL A 5 -48.87 40.00 48.23
CA VAL A 5 -47.75 39.14 47.79
C VAL A 5 -47.34 39.60 46.39
N LEU A 6 -46.08 40.01 46.27
CA LEU A 6 -45.42 40.39 45.03
C LEU A 6 -44.88 39.10 44.37
N GLY A 7 -45.43 38.74 43.21
CA GLY A 7 -45.01 37.55 42.46
C GLY A 7 -43.70 37.80 41.73
N ILE A 8 -42.69 36.97 42.01
CA ILE A 8 -41.43 36.91 41.27
C ILE A 8 -41.67 36.07 40.00
N PHE A 9 -41.57 36.70 38.83
CA PHE A 9 -41.61 36.04 37.53
C PHE A 9 -40.21 35.48 37.22
N VAL A 10 -40.00 34.18 37.42
CA VAL A 10 -38.77 33.49 37.00
C VAL A 10 -38.91 33.15 35.52
N LEU A 11 -38.24 33.92 34.67
CA LEU A 11 -38.07 33.61 33.25
C LEU A 11 -37.12 32.41 33.11
N PHE A 12 -37.68 31.23 32.86
CA PHE A 12 -36.91 30.08 32.39
C PHE A 12 -36.42 30.35 30.96
N PHE A 13 -35.19 30.86 30.83
CA PHE A 13 -34.44 30.77 29.58
C PHE A 13 -34.10 29.29 29.37
N THR A 14 -34.94 28.57 28.63
CA THR A 14 -34.56 27.27 28.10
C THR A 14 -33.46 27.53 27.09
N ALA A 15 -32.21 27.27 27.48
CA ALA A 15 -31.11 27.15 26.54
C ALA A 15 -31.54 26.08 25.52
N ASN A 16 -31.85 26.51 24.30
CA ASN A 16 -32.01 25.62 23.18
C ASN A 16 -30.67 24.94 22.96
N TRP A 17 -30.52 23.76 23.57
CA TRP A 17 -29.47 22.82 23.27
C TRP A 17 -29.73 22.36 21.84
N LEU A 18 -29.22 23.12 20.86
CA LEU A 18 -29.07 22.60 19.51
C LEU A 18 -28.09 21.43 19.66
N SER A 19 -28.61 20.21 19.68
CA SER A 19 -27.78 19.02 19.49
C SER A 19 -27.18 19.18 18.10
N ALA A 20 -25.98 19.76 18.03
CA ALA A 20 -25.17 19.70 16.83
C ALA A 20 -25.05 18.21 16.53
N GLN A 21 -25.63 17.79 15.41
CA GLN A 21 -25.63 16.39 15.04
C GLN A 21 -24.16 15.95 14.92
N GLU A 22 -23.68 15.20 15.92
CA GLU A 22 -22.30 14.75 15.96
C GLU A 22 -22.04 13.85 14.76
N CYS A 23 -21.05 14.22 13.96
CA CYS A 23 -20.71 13.51 12.76
C CYS A 23 -19.80 12.34 13.11
N VAL A 24 -20.25 11.12 12.76
CA VAL A 24 -19.60 9.90 13.22
C VAL A 24 -18.37 9.58 12.37
N VAL A 25 -17.23 9.43 13.03
CA VAL A 25 -16.02 8.76 12.54
C VAL A 25 -16.08 7.30 12.97
N LYS A 26 -15.89 6.37 12.03
CA LYS A 26 -16.01 4.93 12.27
C LYS A 26 -14.75 4.28 12.84
N ASP A 27 -13.60 4.95 12.68
CA ASP A 27 -12.37 4.49 13.31
C ASP A 27 -12.45 4.74 14.81
N SER A 28 -12.48 3.67 15.61
CA SER A 28 -12.60 3.75 17.07
C SER A 28 -11.40 4.44 17.73
N ARG A 29 -10.26 4.55 17.03
CA ARG A 29 -9.09 5.29 17.51
C ARG A 29 -9.24 6.79 17.33
N LEU A 30 -10.24 7.27 16.61
CA LEU A 30 -10.41 8.68 16.21
C LEU A 30 -11.81 9.23 16.50
N ASN A 31 -12.60 8.56 17.33
CA ASN A 31 -14.02 8.86 17.53
C ASN A 31 -14.33 9.76 18.74
N GLN A 32 -13.33 10.40 19.36
CA GLN A 32 -13.54 11.28 20.52
C GLN A 32 -14.05 12.67 20.12
N LYS A 33 -13.54 13.20 19.00
CA LYS A 33 -13.96 14.49 18.45
C LYS A 33 -13.78 14.48 16.94
N TYR A 34 -14.66 15.20 16.23
CA TYR A 34 -14.54 15.43 14.79
C TYR A 34 -14.94 16.86 14.43
N GLU A 35 -14.17 17.46 13.51
CA GLU A 35 -14.46 18.76 12.91
C GLU A 35 -14.23 18.64 11.40
N GLY A 36 -15.28 18.88 10.60
CA GLY A 36 -15.18 18.77 9.14
C GLY A 36 -16.53 18.58 8.45
N ASP A 37 -16.47 18.27 7.15
CA ASP A 37 -17.69 18.10 6.36
C ASP A 37 -18.48 16.87 6.82
N CYS A 38 -19.80 16.99 6.81
CA CYS A 38 -20.68 15.95 7.31
C CYS A 38 -21.74 15.61 6.28
N LYS A 39 -21.94 14.31 6.04
CA LYS A 39 -22.96 13.83 5.10
C LYS A 39 -23.70 12.65 5.70
N LYS A 40 -25.01 12.83 5.92
CA LYS A 40 -25.90 11.81 6.50
C LYS A 40 -25.41 11.32 7.87
N GLY A 41 -24.99 12.25 8.74
CA GLY A 41 -24.49 11.96 10.09
C GLY A 41 -23.13 11.26 10.14
N LEU A 42 -22.44 11.14 9.00
CA LEU A 42 -21.11 10.53 8.90
C LEU A 42 -20.09 11.56 8.44
N ALA A 43 -18.86 11.46 8.96
CA ALA A 43 -17.73 12.23 8.45
C ALA A 43 -17.57 12.01 6.93
N HIS A 44 -17.38 13.11 6.20
CA HIS A 44 -17.26 13.15 4.75
C HIS A 44 -16.33 14.29 4.34
N GLY A 45 -15.92 14.37 3.07
CA GLY A 45 -15.15 15.53 2.60
C GLY A 45 -13.84 15.70 3.36
N LYS A 46 -13.48 16.93 3.72
CA LYS A 46 -12.27 17.23 4.49
C LYS A 46 -12.62 17.36 5.98
N GLY A 47 -11.72 16.93 6.85
CA GLY A 47 -11.88 17.13 8.28
C GLY A 47 -10.68 16.70 9.11
N GLN A 48 -10.83 16.88 10.41
CA GLN A 48 -9.91 16.45 11.45
C GLN A 48 -10.67 15.58 12.46
N ALA A 49 -10.05 14.50 12.89
CA ALA A 49 -10.58 13.59 13.90
C ALA A 49 -9.54 13.37 15.00
N TRP A 50 -10.01 13.30 16.24
CA TRP A 50 -9.20 13.11 17.42
C TRP A 50 -9.67 11.86 18.16
N GLY A 51 -8.72 11.01 18.52
CA GLY A 51 -8.84 9.96 19.50
C GLY A 51 -8.46 10.41 20.90
N GLU A 52 -8.21 9.43 21.76
CA GLU A 52 -7.52 9.68 23.02
C GLU A 52 -6.08 10.19 22.72
N THR A 53 -5.30 9.38 21.99
CA THR A 53 -3.92 9.70 21.62
C THR A 53 -3.73 9.97 20.12
N ASP A 54 -4.54 9.34 19.27
CA ASP A 54 -4.35 9.36 17.82
C ASP A 54 -5.03 10.58 17.18
N ARG A 55 -4.51 11.05 16.06
CA ARG A 55 -5.03 12.20 15.31
C ARG A 55 -5.04 11.89 13.83
N TYR A 56 -6.04 12.42 13.12
CA TYR A 56 -6.07 12.37 11.67
C TYR A 56 -6.55 13.69 11.09
N GLU A 57 -5.88 14.15 10.03
CA GLU A 57 -6.31 15.26 9.20
C GLU A 57 -6.33 14.80 7.74
N GLY A 58 -7.48 14.92 7.07
CA GLY A 58 -7.55 14.49 5.68
C GLY A 58 -8.96 14.31 5.16
N GLY A 59 -9.06 13.42 4.18
CA GLY A 59 -10.34 13.10 3.56
C GLY A 59 -11.12 12.02 4.31
N PHE A 60 -12.44 12.13 4.25
CA PHE A 60 -13.38 11.17 4.81
C PHE A 60 -14.41 10.75 3.77
N ARG A 61 -14.82 9.49 3.81
CA ARG A 61 -15.92 8.97 3.01
C ARG A 61 -16.74 7.97 3.81
N LYS A 62 -18.00 8.31 4.10
CA LYS A 62 -18.95 7.44 4.84
C LYS A 62 -18.40 7.07 6.23
N GLY A 63 -17.78 8.04 6.92
CA GLY A 63 -17.21 7.87 8.26
C GLY A 63 -15.82 7.23 8.30
N GLN A 64 -15.24 6.85 7.16
CA GLN A 64 -13.90 6.22 7.09
C GLN A 64 -12.88 7.21 6.52
N LEU A 65 -11.62 7.07 6.94
CA LEU A 65 -10.48 7.77 6.34
C LEU A 65 -10.39 7.41 4.84
N HIS A 66 -10.25 8.42 3.98
CA HIS A 66 -10.28 8.22 2.53
C HIS A 66 -9.59 9.35 1.76
N GLY A 67 -8.92 9.00 0.66
CA GLY A 67 -8.12 9.96 -0.09
C GLY A 67 -6.87 10.39 0.71
N TYR A 68 -6.27 11.52 0.37
CA TYR A 68 -5.05 11.96 1.02
C TYR A 68 -5.28 12.48 2.44
N GLY A 69 -4.42 12.10 3.38
CA GLY A 69 -4.43 12.58 4.75
C GLY A 69 -3.14 12.31 5.52
N ILE A 70 -3.10 12.79 6.75
CA ILE A 70 -2.03 12.62 7.72
C ILE A 70 -2.61 11.93 8.95
N TYR A 71 -2.08 10.76 9.31
CA TYR A 71 -2.40 10.07 10.55
C TYR A 71 -1.21 10.16 11.48
N THR A 72 -1.45 10.64 12.70
CA THR A 72 -0.47 10.69 13.78
C THR A 72 -0.91 9.71 14.87
N TRP A 73 -0.09 8.70 15.14
CA TRP A 73 -0.32 7.76 16.23
C TRP A 73 0.13 8.34 17.57
N GLY A 74 -0.43 7.81 18.65
CA GLY A 74 -0.06 8.22 20.02
C GLY A 74 1.41 8.02 20.38
N ASP A 75 2.12 7.12 19.70
CA ASP A 75 3.57 6.92 19.85
C ASP A 75 4.41 7.98 19.11
N GLY A 76 3.76 8.91 18.40
CA GLY A 76 4.40 9.94 17.58
C GLY A 76 4.81 9.48 16.18
N SER A 77 4.50 8.24 15.79
CA SER A 77 4.60 7.80 14.40
C SER A 77 3.65 8.62 13.53
N VAL A 78 4.02 8.84 12.26
CA VAL A 78 3.22 9.64 11.32
C VAL A 78 3.16 8.96 9.97
N TYR A 79 1.98 8.89 9.37
CA TYR A 79 1.79 8.51 7.98
C TYR A 79 1.15 9.66 7.21
N THR A 80 1.75 9.98 6.07
CA THR A 80 1.26 11.00 5.15
C THR A 80 1.07 10.34 3.79
N GLY A 81 -0.15 10.24 3.29
CA GLY A 81 -0.42 9.52 2.06
C GLY A 81 -1.89 9.27 1.80
N GLU A 82 -2.18 8.35 0.88
CA GLU A 82 -3.56 7.99 0.54
C GLU A 82 -4.16 7.01 1.56
N PHE A 83 -5.48 7.11 1.73
CA PHE A 83 -6.28 6.22 2.56
C PHE A 83 -7.42 5.64 1.73
N THR A 84 -7.74 4.37 1.96
CA THR A 84 -8.93 3.75 1.40
C THR A 84 -9.60 2.87 2.43
N LYS A 85 -10.85 3.21 2.77
CA LYS A 85 -11.68 2.48 3.75
C LYS A 85 -11.06 2.41 5.15
N GLY A 86 -10.31 3.44 5.54
CA GLY A 86 -9.62 3.49 6.84
C GLY A 86 -8.16 3.05 6.81
N ASP A 87 -7.73 2.31 5.77
CA ASP A 87 -6.37 1.80 5.68
C ASP A 87 -5.45 2.73 4.90
N MET A 88 -4.18 2.81 5.29
CA MET A 88 -3.12 3.35 4.44
C MET A 88 -3.11 2.62 3.10
N HIS A 89 -3.06 3.38 2.01
CA HIS A 89 -3.18 2.87 0.65
C HIS A 89 -2.40 3.74 -0.32
N GLY A 90 -2.19 3.27 -1.55
CA GLY A 90 -1.61 4.10 -2.60
C GLY A 90 -0.22 4.60 -2.22
N GLU A 91 0.16 5.79 -2.69
CA GLU A 91 1.44 6.39 -2.36
C GLU A 91 1.43 7.06 -0.98
N GLY A 92 2.52 6.92 -0.22
CA GLY A 92 2.69 7.60 1.05
C GLY A 92 4.07 7.45 1.68
N GLU A 93 4.23 8.12 2.80
CA GLU A 93 5.40 8.07 3.67
C GLU A 93 4.97 7.72 5.09
N LEU A 94 5.52 6.65 5.65
CA LEU A 94 5.39 6.27 7.06
C LEU A 94 6.71 6.55 7.79
N VAL A 95 6.67 7.42 8.79
CA VAL A 95 7.74 7.65 9.76
C VAL A 95 7.35 6.93 11.05
N GLN A 96 7.96 5.78 11.32
CA GLN A 96 7.76 5.01 12.55
C GLN A 96 8.76 5.48 13.61
N LYS A 97 8.26 5.86 14.79
CA LYS A 97 9.11 6.19 15.94
C LYS A 97 9.66 4.92 16.56
N SER A 98 10.97 4.91 16.84
CA SER A 98 11.60 3.86 17.64
C SER A 98 11.92 4.39 19.04
N GLY A 99 11.76 3.55 20.05
CA GLY A 99 12.23 3.83 21.40
C GLY A 99 13.75 3.99 21.51
N SER A 100 14.52 3.52 20.53
CA SER A 100 15.99 3.66 20.46
C SER A 100 16.48 4.98 19.86
N GLY A 101 15.58 5.88 19.44
CA GLY A 101 15.91 7.20 18.91
C GLY A 101 16.03 7.30 17.38
N GLU A 102 16.25 6.19 16.67
CA GLU A 102 16.28 6.17 15.20
C GLU A 102 14.90 5.86 14.61
N ASN A 103 14.34 6.79 13.83
CA ASN A 103 13.06 6.57 13.16
C ASN A 103 13.24 5.71 11.91
N THR A 104 12.30 4.80 11.66
CA THR A 104 12.24 4.07 10.38
C THR A 104 11.36 4.85 9.41
N VAL A 105 11.86 5.13 8.20
CA VAL A 105 11.11 5.82 7.15
C VAL A 105 10.81 4.85 6.01
N LYS A 106 9.52 4.68 5.66
CA LYS A 106 9.06 3.89 4.51
C LYS A 106 8.34 4.81 3.52
N ARG A 107 8.96 5.03 2.36
CA ARG A 107 8.40 5.82 1.25
C ARG A 107 8.03 4.91 0.10
N GLY A 108 6.79 4.97 -0.36
CA GLY A 108 6.33 4.18 -1.49
C GLY A 108 4.87 3.83 -1.38
N PHE A 109 4.53 2.63 -1.82
CA PHE A 109 3.16 2.17 -1.95
C PHE A 109 2.71 1.36 -0.74
N PHE A 110 1.46 1.57 -0.35
CA PHE A 110 0.79 0.87 0.73
C PHE A 110 -0.48 0.20 0.19
N LYS A 111 -0.83 -0.96 0.76
CA LYS A 111 -2.07 -1.68 0.42
C LYS A 111 -2.63 -2.34 1.65
N LYS A 112 -3.83 -1.91 2.08
CA LYS A 112 -4.52 -2.41 3.28
C LYS A 112 -3.65 -2.26 4.54
N GLY A 113 -3.00 -1.11 4.70
CA GLY A 113 -2.14 -0.82 5.85
C GLY A 113 -0.72 -1.37 5.76
N GLU A 114 -0.40 -2.21 4.78
CA GLU A 114 0.94 -2.79 4.63
C GLU A 114 1.77 -2.02 3.61
N TYR A 115 3.05 -1.79 3.90
CA TYR A 115 4.02 -1.26 2.94
C TYR A 115 4.37 -2.36 1.93
N ILE A 116 4.14 -2.11 0.64
CA ILE A 116 4.37 -3.09 -0.43
C ILE A 116 5.62 -2.81 -1.27
N GLY A 117 6.34 -1.71 -1.00
CA GLY A 117 7.58 -1.35 -1.68
C GLY A 117 7.51 0.02 -2.35
N THR A 118 8.55 0.36 -3.10
CA THR A 118 8.67 1.64 -3.81
C THR A 118 7.86 1.71 -5.11
N HIS A 119 7.26 0.60 -5.52
CA HIS A 119 6.48 0.48 -6.76
C HIS A 119 5.07 -0.06 -6.45
N LYS A 120 4.08 0.40 -7.22
CA LYS A 120 2.67 -0.01 -7.07
C LYS A 120 2.45 -1.47 -7.44
N GLU A 121 3.12 -1.90 -8.50
CA GLU A 121 3.07 -3.26 -9.01
C GLU A 121 4.23 -4.08 -8.43
N ALA A 122 4.05 -5.40 -8.34
CA ALA A 122 5.10 -6.28 -7.84
C ALA A 122 6.17 -6.62 -8.90
N TYR A 123 5.80 -6.50 -10.18
CA TYR A 123 6.64 -6.76 -11.35
C TYR A 123 6.10 -5.97 -12.55
N LYS A 124 6.88 -5.87 -13.62
CA LYS A 124 6.47 -5.25 -14.89
C LYS A 124 7.15 -5.93 -16.07
N VAL A 125 6.38 -6.30 -17.09
CA VAL A 125 6.94 -6.69 -18.39
C VAL A 125 7.26 -5.41 -19.17
N ILE A 126 8.53 -5.25 -19.55
CA ILE A 126 9.02 -4.12 -20.34
C ILE A 126 8.90 -4.44 -21.83
N THR A 127 9.41 -5.59 -22.25
CA THR A 127 9.46 -6.00 -23.66
C THR A 127 9.16 -7.49 -23.79
N GLN A 128 8.40 -7.84 -24.82
CA GLN A 128 8.12 -9.23 -25.21
C GLN A 128 8.19 -9.33 -26.75
N ARG A 129 9.21 -10.00 -27.28
CA ARG A 129 9.42 -10.21 -28.74
C ARG A 129 9.46 -11.69 -29.05
N ASP A 130 8.57 -12.14 -29.95
CA ASP A 130 8.38 -13.55 -30.33
C ASP A 130 8.13 -14.49 -29.14
N VAL A 131 7.71 -13.94 -28.01
CA VAL A 131 7.29 -14.69 -26.82
C VAL A 131 5.76 -14.62 -26.78
N ARG A 132 5.09 -15.74 -26.50
CA ARG A 132 3.63 -15.82 -26.41
C ARG A 132 3.10 -15.30 -25.09
N ASN A 133 3.75 -15.66 -23.97
CA ASN A 133 3.29 -15.29 -22.64
C ASN A 133 4.44 -15.23 -21.64
N ILE A 134 4.35 -14.30 -20.69
CA ILE A 134 5.21 -14.22 -19.51
C ILE A 134 4.30 -14.17 -18.29
N SER A 135 4.49 -15.09 -17.35
CA SER A 135 3.73 -15.13 -16.10
C SER A 135 4.66 -15.09 -14.89
N PHE A 136 4.18 -14.46 -13.82
CA PHE A 136 4.91 -14.30 -12.57
C PHE A 136 4.08 -14.90 -11.44
N ARG A 137 4.68 -15.77 -10.65
CA ARG A 137 4.08 -16.33 -9.44
C ARG A 137 5.00 -16.07 -8.26
N LYS A 138 4.46 -15.42 -7.22
CA LYS A 138 5.13 -15.31 -5.92
C LYS A 138 4.77 -16.54 -5.10
N ASN A 139 5.75 -17.40 -4.85
CA ASN A 139 5.59 -18.58 -4.00
C ASN A 139 5.68 -18.17 -2.52
N ALA A 140 5.05 -18.95 -1.63
CA ALA A 140 5.18 -18.75 -0.19
C ALA A 140 6.58 -19.12 0.32
N GLY A 141 6.97 -18.55 1.46
CA GLY A 141 8.22 -18.81 2.16
C GLY A 141 9.17 -17.61 2.21
N ASP A 142 10.17 -17.70 3.08
CA ASP A 142 11.09 -16.59 3.42
C ASP A 142 12.38 -16.60 2.60
N ILE A 143 12.36 -17.24 1.43
CA ILE A 143 13.51 -17.26 0.52
C ILE A 143 13.40 -16.12 -0.49
N ASN A 144 14.51 -15.40 -0.67
CA ASN A 144 14.66 -14.41 -1.73
C ASN A 144 15.32 -15.09 -2.93
N GLN A 145 14.51 -15.50 -3.90
CA GLN A 145 14.94 -16.22 -5.10
C GLN A 145 14.09 -15.81 -6.29
N VAL A 146 14.70 -15.70 -7.47
CA VAL A 146 13.97 -15.58 -8.74
C VAL A 146 14.36 -16.76 -9.62
N ARG A 147 13.39 -17.59 -9.99
CA ARG A 147 13.55 -18.69 -10.95
C ARG A 147 12.90 -18.31 -12.27
N ILE A 148 13.63 -18.47 -13.37
CA ILE A 148 13.13 -18.27 -14.73
C ILE A 148 13.08 -19.63 -15.43
N ASN A 149 11.88 -20.00 -15.86
CA ASN A 149 11.62 -21.18 -16.66
C ASN A 149 11.17 -20.76 -18.06
N VAL A 150 11.74 -21.38 -19.09
CA VAL A 150 11.37 -21.13 -20.49
C VAL A 150 10.74 -22.40 -21.05
N TYR A 151 9.64 -22.25 -21.77
CA TYR A 151 8.90 -23.36 -22.39
C TYR A 151 8.68 -23.09 -23.88
N ALA A 152 8.89 -24.12 -24.70
CA ALA A 152 8.55 -24.13 -26.11
C ALA A 152 7.67 -25.35 -26.40
N ASN A 153 6.49 -25.13 -27.00
CA ASN A 153 5.51 -26.18 -27.28
C ASN A 153 5.17 -27.05 -26.05
N GLY A 154 5.12 -26.43 -24.86
CA GLY A 154 4.84 -27.11 -23.58
C GLY A 154 6.02 -27.85 -22.93
N ASN A 155 7.18 -27.91 -23.60
CA ASN A 155 8.38 -28.55 -23.06
C ASN A 155 9.36 -27.50 -22.52
N MET A 156 10.04 -27.82 -21.41
CA MET A 156 11.05 -26.93 -20.84
C MET A 156 12.26 -26.82 -21.78
N VAL A 157 12.69 -25.59 -22.03
CA VAL A 157 13.91 -25.27 -22.76
C VAL A 157 15.03 -25.15 -21.73
N SER A 158 16.11 -25.92 -21.92
CA SER A 158 17.24 -25.99 -20.97
C SER A 158 18.57 -25.55 -21.58
N SER A 159 18.57 -25.02 -22.80
CA SER A 159 19.77 -24.54 -23.50
C SER A 159 19.42 -23.38 -24.44
N GLY A 160 20.43 -22.60 -24.81
CA GLY A 160 20.25 -21.44 -25.69
C GLY A 160 19.56 -20.26 -25.00
N ILE A 161 19.60 -20.18 -23.67
CA ILE A 161 19.01 -19.10 -22.90
C ILE A 161 20.13 -18.27 -22.29
N ALA A 162 20.22 -17.01 -22.68
CA ALA A 162 21.08 -16.04 -22.03
C ALA A 162 20.22 -15.13 -21.15
N VAL A 163 20.61 -14.95 -19.89
CA VAL A 163 19.99 -13.95 -19.02
C VAL A 163 21.03 -12.92 -18.63
N LYS A 164 20.64 -11.65 -18.68
CA LYS A 164 21.44 -10.51 -18.25
C LYS A 164 20.60 -9.69 -17.28
N ASP A 165 21.24 -9.22 -16.22
CA ASP A 165 20.71 -8.16 -15.35
C ASP A 165 21.69 -6.97 -15.37
N ARG A 166 21.37 -5.89 -14.65
CA ARG A 166 22.26 -4.73 -14.54
C ARG A 166 23.57 -5.00 -13.78
N ASN A 167 23.67 -6.09 -13.01
CA ASN A 167 24.76 -6.33 -12.04
C ASN A 167 25.60 -7.61 -12.32
N ASN A 168 25.37 -8.30 -13.44
CA ASN A 168 26.16 -9.41 -14.00
C ASN A 168 26.51 -10.55 -13.03
N SER A 169 25.52 -11.21 -12.46
CA SER A 169 25.70 -12.56 -11.89
C SER A 169 24.52 -13.46 -12.25
N VAL A 170 24.71 -14.28 -13.29
CA VAL A 170 23.75 -15.30 -13.71
C VAL A 170 24.45 -16.65 -13.70
N THR A 171 23.89 -17.60 -12.94
CA THR A 171 24.32 -19.01 -12.98
C THR A 171 23.32 -19.81 -13.79
N GLU A 172 23.77 -20.38 -14.91
CA GLU A 172 22.97 -21.30 -15.74
C GLU A 172 22.93 -22.68 -15.08
N ASN A 173 21.73 -23.26 -14.93
CA ASN A 173 21.53 -24.61 -14.39
C ASN A 173 20.60 -25.41 -15.31
N ARG A 174 20.71 -26.75 -15.29
CA ARG A 174 19.91 -27.65 -16.15
C ARG A 174 18.38 -27.56 -15.95
N ASN A 175 17.91 -26.97 -14.84
CA ASN A 175 16.49 -26.91 -14.45
C ASN A 175 15.96 -25.46 -14.37
N GLY A 176 16.40 -24.62 -15.30
CA GLY A 176 16.07 -23.19 -15.35
C GLY A 176 17.14 -22.31 -14.71
N ILE A 177 16.97 -21.00 -14.89
CA ILE A 177 17.93 -19.98 -14.46
C ILE A 177 17.49 -19.46 -13.10
N VAL A 178 18.41 -19.42 -12.14
CA VAL A 178 18.08 -19.11 -10.74
C VAL A 178 18.99 -18.00 -10.23
N PHE A 179 18.37 -16.90 -9.82
CA PHE A 179 19.01 -15.87 -9.01
C PHE A 179 18.82 -16.22 -7.54
N THR A 180 19.91 -16.55 -6.84
CA THR A 180 19.90 -16.77 -5.39
C THR A 180 20.24 -15.47 -4.66
N SER A 181 19.38 -15.04 -3.74
CA SER A 181 19.54 -13.80 -2.99
C SER A 181 19.71 -12.54 -3.87
N PRO A 182 18.87 -12.32 -4.90
CA PRO A 182 18.97 -11.12 -5.71
C PRO A 182 18.68 -9.88 -4.86
N ARG A 183 19.36 -8.78 -5.19
CA ARG A 183 19.04 -7.47 -4.63
C ARG A 183 17.82 -6.92 -5.37
N PHE A 184 16.76 -6.59 -4.63
CA PHE A 184 15.58 -5.95 -5.19
C PHE A 184 15.69 -4.40 -5.12
N PRO A 185 15.05 -3.66 -6.04
CA PRO A 185 14.34 -4.17 -7.22
C PRO A 185 15.29 -4.84 -8.21
N LEU A 186 14.87 -5.97 -8.76
CA LEU A 186 15.59 -6.67 -9.82
C LEU A 186 15.11 -6.08 -11.15
N GLU A 187 15.85 -5.11 -11.66
CA GLU A 187 15.46 -4.31 -12.83
C GLU A 187 16.21 -4.74 -14.10
N PHE A 188 15.53 -4.60 -15.24
CA PHE A 188 16.07 -4.89 -16.58
C PHE A 188 16.62 -6.32 -16.68
N VAL A 189 15.84 -7.30 -16.22
CA VAL A 189 16.15 -8.70 -16.47
C VAL A 189 15.83 -8.99 -17.94
N GLU A 190 16.88 -9.12 -18.74
CA GLU A 190 16.80 -9.48 -20.14
C GLU A 190 17.02 -10.98 -20.29
N VAL A 191 16.05 -11.67 -20.88
CA VAL A 191 16.11 -13.09 -21.24
C VAL A 191 16.09 -13.17 -22.77
N GLU A 192 17.21 -13.60 -23.34
CA GLU A 192 17.35 -13.88 -24.77
C GLU A 192 17.36 -15.40 -24.97
N ILE A 193 16.54 -15.89 -25.89
CA ILE A 193 16.35 -17.33 -26.13
C ILE A 193 16.57 -17.62 -27.61
N GLN A 194 17.59 -18.42 -27.92
CA GLN A 194 17.94 -18.83 -29.27
C GLN A 194 17.42 -20.23 -29.56
N LEU A 195 16.47 -20.36 -30.50
CA LEU A 195 15.95 -21.64 -30.98
C LEU A 195 16.14 -21.73 -32.50
N GLY A 196 17.14 -22.49 -32.93
CA GLY A 196 17.53 -22.54 -34.34
C GLY A 196 18.00 -21.16 -34.83
N THR A 197 17.33 -20.61 -35.83
CA THR A 197 17.61 -19.26 -36.38
C THR A 197 16.77 -18.16 -35.76
N PHE A 198 15.83 -18.49 -34.87
CA PHE A 198 14.94 -17.52 -34.23
C PHE A 198 15.49 -17.10 -32.88
N THR A 199 15.36 -15.81 -32.59
CA THR A 199 15.73 -15.20 -31.31
C THR A 199 14.46 -14.63 -30.68
N HIS A 200 14.15 -15.08 -29.48
CA HIS A 200 13.04 -14.59 -28.67
C HIS A 200 13.59 -13.73 -27.53
N GLN A 201 12.84 -12.72 -27.11
CA GLN A 201 13.28 -11.83 -26.03
C GLN A 201 12.15 -11.52 -25.06
N ALA A 202 12.47 -11.60 -23.77
CA ALA A 202 11.66 -11.07 -22.68
C ALA A 202 12.49 -10.12 -21.84
N VAL A 203 11.96 -8.94 -21.52
CA VAL A 203 12.57 -7.99 -20.59
C VAL A 203 11.55 -7.63 -19.53
N PHE A 204 11.92 -7.74 -18.25
CA PHE A 204 11.02 -7.44 -17.14
C PHE A 204 11.75 -6.95 -15.88
N ASP A 205 10.97 -6.33 -14.99
CA ASP A 205 11.37 -5.94 -13.65
C ASP A 205 10.60 -6.76 -12.60
N ILE A 206 11.24 -7.03 -11.46
CA ILE A 206 10.58 -7.51 -10.25
C ILE A 206 10.91 -6.54 -9.12
N TYR A 207 9.91 -5.84 -8.61
CA TYR A 207 10.10 -4.76 -7.64
C TYR A 207 10.04 -5.23 -6.19
N SER A 208 9.21 -6.23 -5.89
CA SER A 208 9.03 -6.70 -4.52
C SER A 208 9.88 -7.93 -4.22
N GLU A 209 10.54 -7.94 -3.06
CA GLU A 209 11.31 -9.07 -2.55
C GLU A 209 10.47 -10.35 -2.41
N GLY A 210 11.13 -11.51 -2.49
CA GLY A 210 10.56 -12.81 -2.18
C GLY A 210 10.93 -13.91 -3.18
N ASN A 211 10.19 -15.01 -3.11
CA ASN A 211 10.36 -16.20 -3.95
C ASN A 211 9.49 -16.09 -5.21
N TRP A 212 10.10 -15.75 -6.33
CA TRP A 212 9.42 -15.57 -7.61
C TRP A 212 9.73 -16.69 -8.59
N GLU A 213 8.70 -17.16 -9.27
CA GLU A 213 8.80 -17.99 -10.46
C GLU A 213 8.27 -17.22 -11.67
N VAL A 214 9.12 -17.08 -12.68
CA VAL A 214 8.82 -16.45 -13.97
C VAL A 214 8.77 -17.55 -15.02
N ASN A 215 7.61 -17.74 -15.64
CA ASN A 215 7.44 -18.71 -16.73
C ASN A 215 7.25 -17.95 -18.05
N ILE A 216 8.17 -18.19 -18.99
CA ILE A 216 8.17 -17.64 -20.35
C ILE A 216 7.74 -18.75 -21.30
N SER A 217 6.71 -18.51 -22.09
CA SER A 217 6.21 -19.45 -23.11
C SER A 217 6.41 -18.86 -24.49
N LEU A 218 7.06 -19.63 -25.36
CA LEU A 218 7.26 -19.33 -26.79
C LEU A 218 6.10 -19.89 -27.61
#